data_AF-Q1YJG8-F1
#
_entry.id   AF-Q1YJG8-F1
#
_cell.length_a   1.000
_cell.length_b   1.000
_cell.length_c   1.000
_cell.angle_alpha   90.00
_cell.angle_beta   90.00
_cell.angle_gamma   90.00
#
_symmetry.space_group_name_H-M   'P 1'
#
loop_
_entity.id
_entity.type
_entity.pdbx_description
1 polymer ?
#
loop_
_entity_poly.entity_id
_entity_poly.type
_entity_poly.pdbx_seq_one_letter_code
_entity_poly.pdbx_strand_id
1 'polypeptide(L)'
;MILFPEFELIGKVTTSWNEVDNVWHQIYLQLMADTPQEKANAIFKIFVTGQAQRDLVMKVAGVSLSGHTDTLRELGRLQAKTNDVSSHRNSVVHGRIGISLNDGGSEVTVIRGDNLGKPNRLSGKPLQPELLRIIQEISDLLSALWSFIRKLKGIAFAERERE
;
A
#
# COMPACT_ATOMS: atom_id res chain seq x y z
N MET A 1 33.02 10.36 -1.27
CA MET A 1 31.69 10.14 -0.68
C MET A 1 31.14 8.85 -1.25
N ILE A 2 30.94 7.82 -0.44
CA ILE A 2 30.34 6.55 -0.90
C ILE A 2 28.82 6.76 -0.88
N LEU A 3 28.20 6.72 -2.05
CA LEU A 3 26.74 6.74 -2.18
C LEU A 3 26.24 5.30 -2.15
N PHE A 4 25.36 5.00 -1.21
CA PHE A 4 24.66 3.71 -1.15
C PHE A 4 23.32 3.86 -1.88
N PRO A 5 23.16 3.29 -3.09
CA PRO A 5 21.92 3.42 -3.87
C PRO A 5 20.68 2.89 -3.14
N GLU A 6 20.86 2.07 -2.12
CA GLU A 6 19.81 1.55 -1.25
C GLU A 6 19.01 2.65 -0.54
N PHE A 7 19.64 3.77 -0.15
CA PHE A 7 18.92 4.86 0.52
C PHE A 7 17.94 5.58 -0.41
N GLU A 8 18.32 5.76 -1.68
CA GLU A 8 17.41 6.31 -2.70
C GLU A 8 16.23 5.36 -2.94
N LEU A 9 16.50 4.04 -2.97
CA LEU A 9 15.47 3.02 -3.12
C LEU A 9 14.52 2.94 -1.92
N ILE A 10 15.00 3.13 -0.68
CA ILE A 10 14.14 3.25 0.52
C ILE A 10 13.23 4.47 0.41
N GLY A 11 13.78 5.60 -0.05
CA GLY A 11 13.00 6.80 -0.35
C GLY A 11 11.89 6.51 -1.36
N LYS A 12 12.22 5.81 -2.45
CA LYS A 12 11.27 5.40 -3.49
C LYS A 12 10.18 4.45 -2.97
N VAL A 13 10.52 3.47 -2.14
CA VAL A 13 9.52 2.60 -1.48
C VAL A 13 8.53 3.44 -0.66
N THR A 14 9.04 4.42 0.09
CA THR A 14 8.20 5.27 0.94
C THR A 14 7.27 6.16 0.12
N THR A 15 7.79 6.82 -0.93
CA THR A 15 6.99 7.69 -1.79
C THR A 15 5.96 6.91 -2.59
N SER A 16 6.31 5.77 -3.17
CA SER A 16 5.36 4.89 -3.87
C SER A 16 4.31 4.30 -2.93
N TRP A 17 4.65 4.04 -1.66
CA TRP A 17 3.65 3.64 -0.67
C TRP A 17 2.64 4.74 -0.37
N ASN A 18 3.06 6.00 -0.26
CA ASN A 18 2.13 7.11 -0.09
C ASN A 18 1.14 7.23 -1.26
N GLU A 19 1.58 6.88 -2.48
CA GLU A 19 0.68 6.79 -3.62
C GLU A 19 -0.40 5.70 -3.41
N VAL A 20 -0.06 4.54 -2.86
CA VAL A 20 -1.04 3.49 -2.53
C VAL A 20 -2.09 4.03 -1.56
N ASP A 21 -1.68 4.73 -0.50
CA ASP A 21 -2.60 5.33 0.47
C ASP A 21 -3.50 6.39 -0.19
N ASN A 22 -2.96 7.21 -1.10
CA ASN A 22 -3.75 8.16 -1.88
C ASN A 22 -4.78 7.48 -2.79
N VAL A 23 -4.43 6.36 -3.44
CA VAL A 23 -5.36 5.63 -4.31
C VAL A 23 -6.49 5.00 -3.50
N TRP A 24 -6.21 4.50 -2.29
CA TRP A 24 -7.27 4.05 -1.37
C TRP A 24 -8.24 5.17 -0.98
N HIS A 25 -7.74 6.38 -0.75
CA HIS A 25 -8.59 7.56 -0.53
C HIS A 25 -9.45 7.88 -1.76
N GLN A 26 -8.91 7.76 -2.97
CA GLN A 26 -9.69 7.93 -4.20
C GLN A 26 -10.81 6.88 -4.34
N ILE A 27 -10.53 5.61 -4.01
CA ILE A 27 -11.56 4.56 -3.99
C ILE A 27 -12.69 4.95 -3.03
N TYR A 28 -12.35 5.40 -1.81
CA TYR A 28 -13.32 5.87 -0.84
C TYR A 28 -14.18 7.03 -1.38
N LEU A 29 -13.57 8.02 -2.04
CA LEU A 29 -14.31 9.13 -2.63
C LEU A 29 -15.27 8.68 -3.75
N GLN A 30 -14.90 7.67 -4.55
CA GLN A 30 -15.81 7.11 -5.55
C GLN A 30 -16.99 6.37 -4.91
N LEU A 31 -16.76 5.66 -3.80
CA LEU A 31 -17.83 4.95 -3.07
C LEU A 31 -18.78 5.91 -2.34
N MET A 32 -18.33 7.13 -2.07
CA MET A 32 -19.07 8.20 -1.38
C MET A 32 -19.51 9.30 -2.35
N ALA A 33 -19.74 8.97 -3.63
CA ALA A 33 -19.98 9.96 -4.69
C ALA A 33 -21.16 10.92 -4.41
N ASP A 34 -22.16 10.48 -3.66
CA ASP A 34 -23.35 11.28 -3.32
C ASP A 34 -23.16 12.13 -2.04
N THR A 35 -22.01 12.02 -1.40
CA THR A 35 -21.66 12.84 -0.23
C THR A 35 -20.80 14.02 -0.68
N PRO A 36 -21.09 15.26 -0.22
CA PRO A 36 -20.20 16.39 -0.46
C PRO A 36 -18.76 16.07 -0.08
N GLN A 37 -17.82 16.32 -1.01
CA GLN A 37 -16.43 15.87 -0.88
C GLN A 37 -15.76 16.33 0.42
N GLU A 38 -16.08 17.53 0.90
CA GLU A 38 -15.58 18.07 2.17
C GLU A 38 -15.97 17.19 3.37
N LYS A 39 -17.24 16.73 3.42
CA LYS A 39 -17.73 15.84 4.46
C LYS A 39 -17.10 14.47 4.35
N ALA A 40 -17.01 13.92 3.14
CA ALA A 40 -16.35 12.64 2.90
C ALA A 40 -14.89 12.67 3.38
N ASN A 41 -14.15 13.73 3.02
CA ASN A 41 -12.78 13.95 3.46
C ASN A 41 -12.65 14.08 4.98
N ALA A 42 -13.56 14.83 5.62
CA ALA A 42 -13.56 14.97 7.08
C ALA A 42 -13.69 13.61 7.77
N ILE A 43 -14.64 12.78 7.33
CA ILE A 43 -14.84 11.42 7.85
C ILE A 43 -13.59 10.56 7.67
N PHE A 44 -12.99 10.58 6.48
CA PHE A 44 -11.79 9.79 6.19
C PHE A 44 -10.61 10.16 7.10
N LYS A 45 -10.42 11.47 7.33
CA LYS A 45 -9.32 12.00 8.14
C LYS A 45 -9.46 11.78 9.65
N ILE A 46 -10.63 11.35 10.14
CA ILE A 46 -10.79 10.92 11.55
C ILE A 46 -9.89 9.69 11.84
N PHE A 47 -9.66 8.85 10.84
CA PHE A 47 -8.83 7.67 10.97
C PHE A 47 -7.37 8.01 10.72
N VAL A 48 -6.54 7.85 11.76
CA VAL A 48 -5.12 8.26 11.76
C VAL A 48 -4.24 7.25 11.00
N THR A 49 -4.58 5.97 11.02
CA THR A 49 -3.75 4.91 10.42
C THR A 49 -4.30 4.47 9.07
N GLY A 50 -3.41 4.16 8.13
CA GLY A 50 -3.80 3.64 6.81
C GLY A 50 -4.61 2.33 6.91
N GLN A 51 -4.37 1.50 7.92
CA GLN A 51 -5.18 0.29 8.14
C GLN A 51 -6.63 0.65 8.50
N ALA A 52 -6.83 1.56 9.45
CA ALA A 52 -8.18 1.95 9.87
C ALA A 52 -8.93 2.68 8.74
N GLN A 53 -8.22 3.46 7.92
CA GLN A 53 -8.77 4.06 6.70
C GLN A 53 -9.22 3.00 5.69
N ARG A 54 -8.43 1.95 5.43
CA ARG A 54 -8.84 0.84 4.55
C ARG A 54 -10.03 0.06 5.11
N ASP A 55 -10.07 -0.16 6.42
CA ASP A 55 -11.22 -0.82 7.05
C ASP A 55 -12.50 0.02 6.93
N LEU A 56 -12.40 1.35 7.02
CA LEU A 56 -13.50 2.25 6.67
C LEU A 56 -13.92 2.06 5.20
N VAL A 57 -12.98 2.06 4.25
CA VAL A 57 -13.29 1.87 2.82
C VAL A 57 -14.07 0.57 2.60
N MET A 58 -13.64 -0.53 3.23
CA MET A 58 -14.34 -1.82 3.11
C MET A 58 -15.75 -1.80 3.69
N LYS A 59 -15.97 -1.10 4.81
CA LYS A 59 -17.32 -0.95 5.39
C LYS A 59 -18.24 -0.17 4.47
N VAL A 60 -17.76 0.95 3.92
CA VAL A 60 -18.51 1.74 2.94
C VAL A 60 -18.79 0.92 1.69
N ALA A 61 -17.79 0.20 1.17
CA ALA A 61 -17.94 -0.66 0.01
C ALA A 61 -19.00 -1.76 0.20
N GLY A 62 -19.10 -2.35 1.40
CA GLY A 62 -20.13 -3.34 1.70
C GLY A 62 -21.55 -2.81 1.58
N VAL A 63 -21.76 -1.51 1.81
CA VAL A 63 -23.04 -0.83 1.61
C VAL A 63 -23.22 -0.44 0.15
N SER A 64 -22.27 0.33 -0.41
CA SER A 64 -22.37 0.90 -1.76
C SER A 64 -22.32 -0.15 -2.88
N LEU A 65 -21.70 -1.31 -2.64
CA LEU A 65 -21.56 -2.38 -3.64
C LEU A 65 -22.37 -3.64 -3.27
N SER A 66 -23.42 -3.50 -2.48
CA SER A 66 -24.26 -4.64 -2.03
C SER A 66 -24.84 -5.46 -3.20
N GLY A 67 -25.14 -4.82 -4.34
CA GLY A 67 -25.56 -5.48 -5.58
C GLY A 67 -24.42 -6.00 -6.47
N HIS A 68 -23.16 -5.69 -6.17
CA HIS A 68 -21.98 -5.94 -7.02
C HIS A 68 -20.97 -6.85 -6.31
N THR A 69 -21.41 -8.06 -5.95
CA THR A 69 -20.64 -9.00 -5.10
C THR A 69 -19.25 -9.33 -5.63
N ASP A 70 -19.07 -9.46 -6.95
CA ASP A 70 -17.76 -9.72 -7.55
C ASP A 70 -16.80 -8.53 -7.41
N THR A 71 -17.32 -7.30 -7.54
CA THR A 71 -16.54 -6.07 -7.33
C THR A 71 -16.12 -5.94 -5.87
N LEU A 72 -17.02 -6.25 -4.92
CA LEU A 72 -16.69 -6.27 -3.50
C LEU A 72 -15.61 -7.34 -3.18
N ARG A 73 -15.70 -8.53 -3.77
CA ARG A 73 -14.69 -9.60 -3.61
C ARG A 73 -13.34 -9.17 -4.17
N GLU A 74 -13.32 -8.50 -5.31
CA GLU A 74 -12.10 -7.96 -5.90
C GLU A 74 -11.45 -6.92 -4.98
N LEU A 75 -12.22 -5.99 -4.44
CA LEU A 75 -11.71 -5.01 -3.47
C LEU A 75 -11.11 -5.68 -2.23
N GLY A 76 -11.76 -6.72 -1.70
CA GLY A 76 -11.23 -7.51 -0.59
C GLY A 76 -9.88 -8.17 -0.91
N ARG A 77 -9.69 -8.68 -2.14
CA ARG A 77 -8.39 -9.21 -2.59
C ARG A 77 -7.32 -8.12 -2.66
N LEU A 78 -7.67 -6.93 -3.14
CA LEU A 78 -6.77 -5.78 -3.17
C LEU A 78 -6.37 -5.31 -1.76
N GLN A 79 -7.30 -5.35 -0.81
CA GLN A 79 -7.01 -5.08 0.60
C GLN A 79 -6.01 -6.08 1.17
N ALA A 80 -6.23 -7.39 0.95
CA ALA A 80 -5.30 -8.43 1.39
C ALA A 80 -3.90 -8.23 0.80
N LYS A 81 -3.80 -7.99 -0.53
CA LYS A 81 -2.54 -7.67 -1.20
C LYS A 81 -1.88 -6.42 -0.62
N THR A 82 -2.65 -5.39 -0.31
CA THR A 82 -2.13 -4.17 0.33
C THR A 82 -1.51 -4.48 1.70
N ASN A 83 -2.15 -5.33 2.51
CA ASN A 83 -1.64 -5.71 3.82
C ASN A 83 -0.33 -6.50 3.73
N ASP A 84 -0.23 -7.41 2.75
CA ASP A 84 0.98 -8.18 2.49
C ASP A 84 2.15 -7.26 2.08
N VAL A 85 1.94 -6.34 1.13
CA VAL A 85 2.97 -5.38 0.70
C VAL A 85 3.33 -4.41 1.82
N SER A 86 2.35 -3.99 2.63
CA SER A 86 2.60 -3.15 3.83
C SER A 86 3.55 -3.83 4.80
N SER A 87 3.41 -5.13 5.01
CA SER A 87 4.31 -5.93 5.85
C SER A 87 5.75 -5.92 5.32
N HIS A 88 5.94 -6.09 4.01
CA HIS A 88 7.26 -6.00 3.38
C HIS A 88 7.87 -4.60 3.51
N ARG A 89 7.09 -3.55 3.23
CA ARG A 89 7.51 -2.15 3.38
C ARG A 89 7.91 -1.83 4.82
N ASN A 90 7.14 -2.29 5.82
CA ASN A 90 7.46 -2.07 7.23
C ASN A 90 8.76 -2.78 7.64
N SER A 91 9.05 -3.94 7.05
CA SER A 91 10.32 -4.65 7.27
C SER A 91 11.53 -3.84 6.79
N VAL A 92 11.37 -3.03 5.75
CA VAL A 92 12.40 -2.11 5.26
C VAL A 92 12.47 -0.84 6.11
N VAL A 93 11.35 -0.13 6.26
CA VAL A 93 11.30 1.20 6.88
C VAL A 93 11.67 1.17 8.36
N HIS A 94 11.28 0.10 9.07
CA HIS A 94 11.59 -0.10 10.48
C HIS A 94 12.73 -1.11 10.69
N GLY A 95 13.31 -1.62 9.60
CA GLY A 95 14.47 -2.50 9.64
C GLY A 95 15.71 -1.74 10.06
N ARG A 96 16.57 -2.38 10.86
CA ARG A 96 17.92 -1.85 11.11
C ARG A 96 18.80 -2.22 9.93
N ILE A 97 19.48 -1.25 9.34
CA ILE A 97 20.37 -1.46 8.19
C ILE A 97 21.78 -1.67 8.71
N GLY A 98 22.44 -2.71 8.22
CA GLY A 98 23.83 -3.05 8.53
C GLY A 98 24.68 -2.89 7.29
N ILE A 99 25.86 -2.33 7.48
CA ILE A 99 26.86 -2.17 6.42
C ILE A 99 28.04 -3.02 6.84
N SER A 100 28.34 -4.05 6.05
CA SER A 100 29.53 -4.88 6.23
C SER A 100 30.57 -4.48 5.20
N LEU A 101 31.77 -4.16 5.68
CA LEU A 101 32.91 -3.84 4.83
C LEU A 101 33.75 -5.11 4.69
N ASN A 102 33.81 -5.66 3.48
CA ASN A 102 34.65 -6.81 3.15
C ASN A 102 35.74 -6.37 2.16
N ASP A 103 36.83 -7.14 2.05
CA ASP A 103 37.98 -6.83 1.18
C ASP A 103 37.61 -6.63 -0.31
N GLY A 104 36.41 -7.07 -0.72
CA GLY A 104 35.85 -6.91 -2.08
C GLY A 104 34.75 -5.85 -2.24
N GLY A 105 34.40 -5.09 -1.20
CA GLY A 105 33.38 -4.02 -1.26
C GLY A 105 32.50 -3.92 -0.01
N SER A 106 31.55 -2.99 -0.04
CA SER A 106 30.54 -2.81 1.02
C SER A 106 29.24 -3.53 0.67
N GLU A 107 28.74 -4.36 1.58
CA GLU A 107 27.42 -4.99 1.46
C GLU A 107 26.42 -4.35 2.43
N VAL A 108 25.23 -4.00 1.93
CA VAL A 108 24.14 -3.45 2.74
C VAL A 108 23.09 -4.53 2.98
N THR A 109 22.85 -4.86 4.25
CA THR A 109 21.90 -5.90 4.67
C THR A 109 20.94 -5.37 5.73
N VAL A 110 19.85 -6.09 5.98
CA VAL A 110 18.98 -5.82 7.13
C VAL A 110 19.49 -6.62 8.34
N ILE A 111 19.91 -5.92 9.39
CA ILE A 111 20.32 -6.51 10.67
C ILE A 111 19.08 -7.10 11.34
N ARG A 112 19.28 -8.27 11.97
CA ARG A 112 18.29 -8.84 12.88
C ARG A 112 18.03 -7.85 14.02
N GLY A 113 16.81 -7.30 14.10
CA GLY A 113 16.44 -6.44 15.22
C GLY A 113 16.61 -7.18 16.57
N ASP A 114 16.77 -6.42 17.66
CA ASP A 114 17.05 -6.95 19.01
C ASP A 114 15.94 -7.84 19.58
N ASN A 115 14.77 -7.84 18.93
CA ASN A 115 13.61 -8.59 19.38
C ASN A 115 13.68 -10.04 18.87
N LEU A 116 14.38 -10.91 19.63
CA LEU A 116 14.66 -12.31 19.28
C LEU A 116 13.40 -13.12 18.88
N GLY A 117 12.22 -12.74 19.39
CA GLY A 117 10.94 -13.43 19.14
C GLY A 117 10.23 -13.08 17.83
N LYS A 118 10.63 -12.02 17.11
CA LYS A 118 10.05 -11.64 15.79
C LYS A 118 11.15 -11.14 14.86
N PRO A 119 11.97 -12.04 14.28
CA PRO A 119 13.02 -11.63 13.36
C PRO A 119 12.42 -10.87 12.17
N ASN A 120 13.09 -9.80 11.76
CA ASN A 120 12.74 -9.07 10.55
C ASN A 120 12.78 -10.03 9.34
N ARG A 121 11.74 -10.04 8.51
CA ARG A 121 11.58 -10.96 7.36
C ARG A 121 12.71 -10.82 6.32
N LEU A 122 13.40 -9.69 6.31
CA LEU A 122 14.51 -9.39 5.40
C LEU A 122 15.88 -9.62 6.05
N SER A 123 15.93 -10.10 7.30
CA SER A 123 17.18 -10.27 8.03
C SER A 123 18.15 -11.19 7.29
N GLY A 124 19.40 -10.74 7.12
CA GLY A 124 20.46 -11.49 6.43
C GLY A 124 20.34 -11.54 4.90
N LYS A 125 19.37 -10.83 4.32
CA LYS A 125 19.25 -10.70 2.86
C LYS A 125 19.96 -9.46 2.33
N PRO A 126 20.49 -9.50 1.09
CA PRO A 126 20.93 -8.31 0.39
C PRO A 126 19.78 -7.31 0.26
N LEU A 127 19.99 -6.06 0.66
CA LEU A 127 18.92 -5.07 0.75
C LEU A 127 18.44 -4.61 -0.63
N GLN A 128 19.37 -4.36 -1.57
CA GLN A 128 19.03 -3.79 -2.88
C GLN A 128 18.04 -4.65 -3.69
N PRO A 129 18.21 -5.97 -3.87
CA PRO A 129 17.24 -6.80 -4.60
C PRO A 129 15.87 -6.84 -3.94
N GLU A 130 15.82 -6.84 -2.61
CA GLU A 130 14.56 -6.84 -1.86
C GLU A 130 13.82 -5.50 -2.00
N LEU A 131 14.53 -4.37 -2.00
CA LEU A 131 13.95 -3.05 -2.29
C LEU A 131 13.36 -3.00 -3.70
N LEU A 132 14.08 -3.49 -4.70
CA LEU A 132 13.58 -3.53 -6.08
C LEU A 132 12.33 -4.42 -6.22
N ARG A 133 12.31 -5.58 -5.55
CA ARG A 133 11.13 -6.46 -5.49
C ARG A 133 9.94 -5.74 -4.87
N ILE A 134 10.13 -5.04 -3.74
CA ILE A 134 9.06 -4.30 -3.06
C ILE A 134 8.54 -3.17 -3.94
N ILE A 135 9.41 -2.44 -4.64
CA ILE A 135 9.02 -1.39 -5.59
C ILE A 135 8.13 -1.99 -6.70
N GLN A 136 8.49 -3.15 -7.23
CA GLN A 136 7.67 -3.83 -8.24
C GLN A 136 6.32 -4.24 -7.67
N GLU A 137 6.27 -4.83 -6.47
CA GLU A 137 5.02 -5.21 -5.81
C GLU A 137 4.09 -4.02 -5.57
N ILE A 138 4.64 -2.86 -5.20
CA ILE A 138 3.89 -1.61 -5.06
C ILE A 138 3.37 -1.15 -6.43
N SER A 139 4.20 -1.18 -7.48
CA SER A 139 3.79 -0.81 -8.84
C SER A 139 2.63 -1.67 -9.35
N ASP A 140 2.72 -2.99 -9.15
CA ASP A 140 1.66 -3.93 -9.53
C ASP A 140 0.37 -3.70 -8.72
N LEU A 141 0.50 -3.37 -7.43
CA LEU A 141 -0.63 -3.03 -6.58
C LEU A 141 -1.30 -1.72 -7.05
N LEU A 142 -0.53 -0.68 -7.34
CA LEU A 142 -1.04 0.60 -7.87
C LEU A 142 -1.79 0.40 -9.18
N SER A 143 -1.21 -0.36 -10.12
CA SER A 143 -1.86 -0.70 -11.38
C SER A 143 -3.22 -1.37 -11.16
N ALA A 144 -3.28 -2.33 -10.25
CA ALA A 144 -4.53 -3.03 -9.92
C ALA A 144 -5.56 -2.10 -9.26
N LEU A 145 -5.15 -1.25 -8.31
CA LEU A 145 -6.04 -0.28 -7.66
C LEU A 145 -6.58 0.76 -8.65
N TRP A 146 -5.75 1.26 -9.57
CA TRP A 146 -6.20 2.18 -10.61
C TRP A 146 -7.18 1.53 -11.60
N SER A 147 -6.95 0.27 -11.95
CA SER A 147 -7.90 -0.50 -12.77
C SER A 147 -9.24 -0.65 -12.05
N PHE A 148 -9.20 -0.93 -10.74
CA PHE A 148 -10.40 -1.00 -9.90
C PHE A 148 -11.19 0.33 -9.85
N ILE A 149 -10.51 1.48 -9.73
CA ILE A 149 -11.17 2.80 -9.78
C ILE A 149 -11.91 3.00 -11.11
N ARG A 150 -11.32 2.60 -12.24
CA ARG A 150 -11.98 2.71 -13.55
C ARG A 150 -13.25 1.85 -13.60
N LYS A 151 -13.18 0.63 -13.04
CA LYS A 151 -14.34 -0.25 -12.90
C LYS A 151 -15.46 0.36 -12.05
N LEU A 152 -15.13 0.96 -10.91
CA LEU A 152 -16.11 1.66 -10.05
C LEU A 152 -16.84 2.79 -10.80
N LYS A 153 -16.11 3.60 -11.58
CA LYS A 153 -16.71 4.66 -12.39
C LYS A 153 -17.71 4.12 -13.41
N GLY A 154 -17.42 2.96 -14.01
CA GLY A 154 -18.34 2.28 -14.93
C GLY A 154 -19.63 1.83 -14.25
N ILE A 155 -19.55 1.34 -13.01
CA ILE A 155 -20.73 0.96 -12.21
C ILE A 155 -21.59 2.18 -11.91
N ALA A 156 -20.99 3.24 -11.35
CA ALA A 156 -21.71 4.46 -10.99
C ALA A 156 -22.40 5.12 -12.19
N PHE A 157 -21.78 5.07 -13.37
CA PHE A 157 -22.38 5.54 -14.61
C PHE A 157 -23.61 4.71 -15.00
N ALA A 158 -23.49 3.38 -14.98
CA ALA A 158 -24.56 2.46 -15.36
C ALA A 158 -25.77 2.45 -14.40
N GLU A 159 -25.59 2.89 -13.17
CA GLU A 159 -26.69 3.06 -12.20
C GLU A 159 -27.46 4.37 -12.45
N ARG A 160 -26.76 5.47 -12.77
CA ARG A 160 -27.39 6.76 -13.09
C ARG A 160 -28.23 6.73 -14.37
N GLU A 161 -27.92 5.86 -15.32
CA GLU A 161 -28.74 5.70 -16.53
C GLU A 161 -30.05 4.92 -16.29
N ARG A 162 -30.21 4.28 -15.12
CA ARG A 162 -31.43 3.53 -14.77
C ARG A 162 -32.43 4.33 -13.94
N GLU A 163 -32.01 5.49 -13.40
CA GLU A 163 -32.83 6.43 -12.64
C GLU A 163 -33.52 7.45 -13.57
#